data_AF-A0A519ZBP4-F1
#
_entry.id   AF-A0A519ZBP4-F1
#
_cell.length_a   1.000
_cell.length_b   1.000
_cell.length_c   1.000
_cell.angle_alpha   90.00
_cell.angle_beta   90.00
_cell.angle_gamma   90.00
#
_symmetry.space_group_name_H-M   'P 1'
#
loop_
_entity.id
_entity.type
_entity.pdbx_description
1 polymer ?
#
loop_
_entity_poly.entity_id
_entity_poly.type
_entity_poly.pdbx_seq_one_letter_code
_entity_poly.pdbx_strand_id
1 'polypeptide(L)'
;MGTLILMFLVLHLYHFWWPTKVAVYTHQEHNTFQNIVMIFQELWVVVIYVLGVISLGYHLLHGFQSSFQTMGWNHKKWTPVVKTIGVWFSIIVPIIFALMPISIYLGWIS
;
A
#
# COMPACT_ATOMS: atom_id res chain seq x y z
N MET A 1 0.46 4.68 -15.38
CA MET A 1 0.85 4.78 -13.96
C MET A 1 -0.24 4.24 -13.03
N GLY A 2 -1.52 4.55 -13.25
CA GLY A 2 -2.62 3.96 -12.45
C GLY A 2 -2.82 2.45 -12.63
N THR A 3 -2.46 1.88 -13.78
CA THR A 3 -2.67 0.45 -14.05
C THR A 3 -1.84 -0.47 -13.15
N LEU A 4 -0.62 -0.05 -12.78
CA LEU A 4 0.24 -0.81 -11.87
C LEU A 4 -0.32 -0.82 -10.44
N ILE A 5 -0.86 0.33 -9.96
CA ILE A 5 -1.53 0.39 -8.66
C ILE A 5 -2.81 -0.45 -8.64
N LEU A 6 -3.52 -0.52 -9.76
CA LEU A 6 -4.76 -1.27 -9.89
C LEU A 6 -4.46 -2.78 -9.84
N MET A 7 -3.42 -3.21 -10.55
CA MET A 7 -2.93 -4.59 -10.46
C MET A 7 -2.50 -4.96 -9.03
N PHE A 8 -1.74 -4.09 -8.35
CA PHE A 8 -1.39 -4.26 -6.94
C PHE A 8 -2.63 -4.36 -6.04
N LEU A 9 -3.63 -3.51 -6.25
CA LEU A 9 -4.87 -3.51 -5.48
C LEU A 9 -5.65 -4.83 -5.67
N VAL A 10 -5.72 -5.36 -6.90
CA VAL A 10 -6.36 -6.65 -7.16
C VAL A 10 -5.64 -7.78 -6.43
N LEU A 11 -4.31 -7.81 -6.48
CA LEU A 11 -3.50 -8.79 -5.75
C LEU A 11 -3.69 -8.66 -4.22
N HIS A 12 -3.79 -7.44 -3.71
CA HIS A 12 -4.04 -7.16 -2.31
C HIS A 12 -5.41 -7.66 -1.84
N LEU A 13 -6.45 -7.36 -2.59
CA LEU A 13 -7.81 -7.83 -2.29
C LEU A 13 -7.92 -9.35 -2.42
N TYR A 14 -7.24 -9.95 -3.38
CA TYR A 14 -7.23 -11.40 -3.55
C TYR A 14 -6.54 -12.12 -2.37
N HIS A 15 -5.38 -11.64 -1.91
CA HIS A 15 -4.64 -12.31 -0.82
C HIS A 15 -5.26 -12.09 0.57
N PHE A 16 -5.83 -10.92 0.84
CA PHE A 16 -6.30 -10.59 2.20
C PHE A 16 -7.82 -10.52 2.32
N TRP A 17 -8.47 -9.81 1.39
CA TRP A 17 -9.90 -9.54 1.52
C TRP A 17 -10.75 -10.77 1.19
N TRP A 18 -10.43 -11.46 0.09
CA TRP A 18 -11.18 -12.64 -0.35
C TRP A 18 -11.20 -13.80 0.67
N PRO A 19 -10.05 -14.33 1.15
CA PRO A 19 -10.06 -15.43 2.11
C PRO A 19 -10.70 -15.05 3.44
N THR A 20 -10.49 -13.81 3.91
CA THR A 20 -11.12 -13.31 5.14
C THR A 20 -12.65 -13.28 5.00
N LYS A 21 -13.18 -12.86 3.85
CA LYS A 21 -14.63 -12.82 3.63
C LYS A 21 -15.20 -14.24 3.54
N VAL A 22 -14.57 -15.13 2.80
CA VAL A 22 -15.01 -16.54 2.71
C VAL A 22 -15.05 -17.18 4.10
N ALA A 23 -14.04 -16.96 4.93
CA ALA A 23 -14.02 -17.43 6.31
C ALA A 23 -15.18 -16.91 7.16
N VAL A 24 -15.48 -15.62 7.10
CA VAL A 24 -16.60 -15.01 7.82
C VAL A 24 -17.94 -15.62 7.40
N TYR A 25 -18.14 -15.90 6.11
CA TYR A 25 -19.39 -16.49 5.61
C TYR A 25 -19.52 -18.01 5.86
N THR A 26 -18.41 -18.71 6.08
CA THR A 26 -18.39 -20.16 6.32
C THR A 26 -18.36 -20.53 7.80
N HIS A 27 -18.34 -19.55 8.71
CA HIS A 27 -18.23 -19.75 10.17
C HIS A 27 -17.05 -20.63 10.59
N GLN A 28 -16.01 -20.72 9.76
CA GLN A 28 -14.78 -21.44 10.14
C GLN A 28 -13.92 -20.53 11.01
N GLU A 29 -13.27 -21.12 12.02
CA GLU A 29 -12.21 -20.41 12.73
C GLU A 29 -11.08 -20.09 11.75
N HIS A 30 -11.01 -18.84 11.33
CA HIS A 30 -9.99 -18.36 10.43
C HIS A 30 -9.15 -17.33 11.15
N ASN A 31 -7.94 -17.75 11.47
CA ASN A 31 -6.96 -16.86 12.03
C ASN A 31 -6.35 -16.01 10.91
N THR A 32 -6.99 -14.88 10.59
CA THR A 32 -6.55 -13.96 9.52
C THR A 32 -5.07 -13.57 9.68
N PHE A 33 -4.60 -13.44 10.92
CA PHE A 33 -3.22 -13.13 11.22
C PHE A 33 -2.26 -14.23 10.78
N GLN A 34 -2.55 -15.51 11.07
CA GLN A 34 -1.71 -16.63 10.62
C GLN A 34 -1.65 -16.73 9.09
N ASN A 35 -2.74 -16.44 8.38
CA ASN A 35 -2.72 -16.43 6.92
C ASN A 35 -1.85 -15.31 6.35
N ILE A 36 -1.90 -14.13 6.97
CA ILE A 36 -1.00 -13.02 6.63
C ILE A 36 0.46 -13.45 6.84
N VAL A 37 0.78 -14.06 7.98
CA VAL A 37 2.13 -14.57 8.28
C VAL A 37 2.58 -15.61 7.26
N MET A 38 1.76 -16.61 6.95
CA MET A 38 2.08 -17.64 5.96
C MET A 38 2.30 -17.06 4.55
N ILE A 39 1.46 -16.12 4.12
CA ILE A 39 1.58 -15.49 2.80
C ILE A 39 2.88 -14.66 2.70
N PHE A 40 3.26 -13.96 3.76
CA PHE A 40 4.45 -13.10 3.77
C PHE A 40 5.76 -13.83 4.13
N GLN A 41 5.72 -15.12 4.48
CA GLN A 41 6.93 -15.95 4.56
C GLN A 41 7.58 -16.20 3.20
N GLU A 42 6.79 -16.14 2.13
CA GLU A 42 7.26 -16.32 0.77
C GLU A 42 7.97 -15.07 0.23
N LEU A 43 9.28 -15.15 0.00
CA LEU A 43 10.10 -14.02 -0.45
C LEU A 43 9.58 -13.39 -1.76
N TRP A 44 9.08 -14.20 -2.68
CA TRP A 44 8.56 -13.70 -3.96
C TRP A 44 7.30 -12.83 -3.76
N VAL A 45 6.45 -13.15 -2.78
CA VAL A 45 5.28 -12.34 -2.42
C VAL A 45 5.75 -10.99 -1.88
N VAL A 46 6.70 -11.00 -0.95
CA VAL A 46 7.27 -9.77 -0.37
C VAL A 46 7.84 -8.86 -1.46
N VAL A 47 8.60 -9.40 -2.40
CA VAL A 47 9.17 -8.61 -3.51
C VAL A 47 8.09 -7.97 -4.38
N ILE A 48 7.06 -8.72 -4.78
CA ILE A 48 5.94 -8.19 -5.57
C ILE A 48 5.22 -7.07 -4.81
N TYR A 49 4.99 -7.26 -3.51
CA TYR A 49 4.35 -6.25 -2.66
C TYR A 49 5.20 -4.99 -2.51
N VAL A 50 6.51 -5.13 -2.29
CA VAL A 50 7.43 -3.99 -2.21
C VAL A 50 7.44 -3.20 -3.52
N LEU A 51 7.47 -3.89 -4.67
CA LEU A 51 7.35 -3.23 -5.98
C LEU A 51 6.01 -2.50 -6.15
N GLY A 52 4.92 -3.09 -5.70
CA GLY A 52 3.60 -2.46 -5.69
C GLY A 52 3.55 -1.21 -4.81
N VAL A 53 4.19 -1.25 -3.64
CA VAL A 53 4.30 -0.13 -2.70
C VAL A 53 5.18 0.99 -3.26
N ILE A 54 6.25 0.67 -3.98
CA ILE A 54 7.06 1.65 -4.72
C ILE A 54 6.22 2.33 -5.80
N SER A 55 5.44 1.55 -6.56
CA SER A 55 4.51 2.09 -7.56
C SER A 55 3.45 3.00 -6.94
N LEU A 56 2.96 2.67 -5.73
CA LEU A 56 2.04 3.50 -4.96
C LEU A 56 2.69 4.84 -4.58
N GLY A 57 3.93 4.83 -4.09
CA GLY A 57 4.68 6.05 -3.77
C GLY A 57 4.83 6.98 -4.97
N TYR A 58 5.26 6.42 -6.12
CA TYR A 58 5.37 7.19 -7.36
C TYR A 58 4.01 7.75 -7.80
N HIS A 59 2.95 6.95 -7.74
CA HIS A 59 1.60 7.41 -8.07
C HIS A 59 1.14 8.55 -7.17
N LEU A 60 1.39 8.48 -5.86
CA LEU A 60 1.06 9.54 -4.91
C LEU A 60 1.85 10.82 -5.21
N LEU A 61 3.15 10.72 -5.47
CA LEU A 61 3.98 11.88 -5.81
C LEU A 61 3.43 12.66 -7.02
N HIS A 62 3.08 11.93 -8.09
CA HIS A 62 2.54 12.52 -9.32
C HIS A 62 1.07 12.95 -9.21
N GLY A 63 0.24 12.11 -8.57
CA GLY A 63 -1.19 12.35 -8.41
C GLY A 63 -1.50 13.49 -7.46
N PHE A 64 -0.78 13.57 -6.34
CA PHE A 64 -0.96 14.62 -5.34
C PHE A 64 -0.64 16.00 -5.93
N GLN A 65 0.44 16.15 -6.70
CA GLN A 65 0.70 17.45 -7.34
C GLN A 65 -0.40 17.86 -8.34
N SER A 66 -0.92 16.90 -9.12
CA SER A 66 -1.95 17.15 -10.13
C SER A 66 -3.30 17.54 -9.50
N SER A 67 -3.75 16.81 -8.48
CA SER A 67 -5.04 17.06 -7.82
C SER A 67 -5.15 18.47 -7.20
N PHE A 68 -4.06 18.97 -6.61
CA PHE A 68 -4.06 20.30 -5.99
C PHE A 68 -3.99 21.43 -7.02
N GLN A 69 -3.42 21.20 -8.21
CA GLN A 69 -3.48 22.15 -9.32
C GLN A 69 -4.91 22.25 -9.88
N THR A 70 -5.62 21.13 -10.04
CA THR A 70 -7.01 21.12 -10.54
C THR A 70 -7.99 21.73 -9.54
N MET A 71 -7.75 21.58 -8.24
CA MET A 71 -8.62 22.15 -7.18
C MET A 71 -8.50 23.69 -7.05
N GLY A 72 -7.67 24.35 -7.86
CA GLY A 72 -7.56 25.81 -7.89
C GLY A 72 -6.81 26.41 -6.71
N TRP A 73 -6.20 25.60 -5.85
CA TRP A 73 -5.43 26.05 -4.68
C TRP A 73 -4.02 26.51 -5.07
N ASN A 74 -3.94 27.38 -6.07
CA ASN A 74 -2.71 27.82 -6.72
C ASN A 74 -2.27 29.19 -6.19
N HIS A 75 -2.05 29.30 -4.88
CA HIS A 75 -1.56 30.53 -4.27
C HIS A 75 -0.04 30.45 -4.10
N LYS A 76 0.72 31.43 -4.63
CA LYS A 76 2.22 31.47 -4.67
C LYS A 76 2.93 31.17 -3.33
N LYS A 77 2.24 31.33 -2.19
CA LYS A 77 2.72 31.02 -0.84
C LYS A 77 2.43 29.59 -0.36
N TRP A 78 1.33 28.99 -0.81
CA TRP A 78 0.82 27.70 -0.33
C TRP A 78 1.16 26.53 -1.25
N THR A 79 1.30 26.78 -2.56
CA THR A 79 1.74 25.78 -3.55
C THR A 79 3.04 25.05 -3.16
N PRO A 80 4.12 25.72 -2.66
CA PRO A 80 5.33 25.00 -2.26
C PRO A 80 5.12 24.15 -1.00
N VAL A 81 4.31 24.61 -0.04
CA VAL A 81 4.03 23.86 1.20
C VAL A 81 3.26 22.57 0.89
N VAL A 82 2.21 22.68 0.08
CA VAL A 82 1.43 21.52 -0.38
C VAL A 82 2.31 20.54 -1.14
N LYS A 83 3.21 21.02 -2.00
CA LYS A 83 4.15 20.16 -2.72
C LYS A 83 5.09 19.42 -1.77
N THR A 84 5.65 20.11 -0.77
CA THR A 84 6.51 19.48 0.25
C THR A 84 5.74 18.43 1.06
N ILE A 85 4.52 18.73 1.51
CA ILE A 85 3.69 17.78 2.24
C ILE A 85 3.36 16.57 1.36
N GLY A 86 3.02 16.78 0.09
CA GLY A 86 2.77 15.71 -0.87
C GLY A 86 3.98 14.79 -1.07
N VAL A 87 5.18 15.36 -1.11
CA VAL A 87 6.43 14.57 -1.18
C VAL A 87 6.60 13.73 0.09
N TRP A 88 6.48 14.33 1.28
CA TRP A 88 6.58 13.58 2.55
C TRP A 88 5.53 12.48 2.64
N PHE A 89 4.29 12.77 2.27
CA PHE A 89 3.21 11.78 2.25
C PHE A 89 3.52 10.62 1.30
N SER A 90 4.05 10.91 0.11
CA SER A 90 4.45 9.90 -0.88
C SER A 90 5.65 9.04 -0.47
N ILE A 91 6.37 9.41 0.59
CA ILE A 91 7.51 8.64 1.13
C ILE A 91 7.09 7.87 2.39
N ILE A 92 6.44 8.55 3.34
CA ILE A 92 6.05 7.96 4.63
C ILE A 92 5.05 6.83 4.44
N VAL A 93 4.03 7.03 3.59
CA VAL A 93 2.98 6.04 3.39
C VAL A 93 3.56 4.74 2.81
N PRO A 94 4.32 4.75 1.70
CA PRO A 94 4.97 3.53 1.20
C PRO A 94 5.92 2.88 2.20
N ILE A 95 6.68 3.64 2.97
CA ILE A 95 7.59 3.06 3.98
C ILE A 95 6.79 2.28 5.02
N ILE A 96 5.70 2.85 5.55
CA ILE A 96 4.83 2.16 6.53
C ILE A 96 4.23 0.89 5.92
N PHE A 97 3.77 0.96 4.67
CA PHE A 97 3.23 -0.21 3.97
C PHE A 97 4.28 -1.29 3.65
N ALA A 98 5.53 -0.90 3.38
CA ALA A 98 6.63 -1.82 3.15
C ALA A 98 7.14 -2.45 4.46
N LEU A 99 7.05 -1.74 5.59
CA LEU A 99 7.47 -2.25 6.90
C LEU A 99 6.67 -3.48 7.34
N MET A 100 5.38 -3.58 7.01
CA MET A 100 4.55 -4.76 7.34
C MET A 100 5.08 -6.08 6.77
N PRO A 101 5.24 -6.26 5.45
CA PRO A 101 5.76 -7.52 4.90
C PRO A 101 7.21 -7.77 5.33
N ILE A 102 8.02 -6.72 5.51
CA ILE A 102 9.41 -6.85 5.95
C ILE A 102 9.50 -7.36 7.39
N SER A 103 8.70 -6.83 8.31
CA SER A 103 8.74 -7.25 9.72
C SER A 103 8.30 -8.70 9.92
N ILE A 104 7.33 -9.15 9.12
CA ILE A 104 6.85 -10.53 9.11
C ILE A 104 7.90 -11.46 8.51
N TYR A 105 8.51 -11.08 7.38
CA TYR A 105 9.59 -11.87 6.77
C TYR A 105 10.83 -12.01 7.67
N LEU A 106 11.18 -10.95 8.42
CA LEU A 106 12.28 -10.96 9.39
C LEU A 106 11.93 -11.71 10.69
N GLY A 107 10.72 -12.24 10.84
CA GLY A 107 10.28 -12.98 12.02
C GLY A 107 10.11 -12.13 13.28
N TRP A 108 9.99 -10.81 13.15
CA TRP A 108 9.71 -9.93 14.29
C TRP A 108 8.28 -10.11 14.81
N ILE A 109 7.39 -10.60 13.95
CA ILE A 109 5.98 -10.84 14.22
C ILE A 109 5.67 -12.24 13.68
N SER A 110 5.28 -13.15 14.57
CA SER A 110 5.00 -14.58 14.30
C SER A 110 3.64 -14.99 14.84
#